data_AF-A0A3P7LRI5-F1
#
_entry.id   AF-A0A3P7LRI5-F1
#
_cell.length_a   1.000
_cell.length_b   1.000
_cell.length_c   1.000
_cell.angle_alpha   90.00
_cell.angle_beta   90.00
_cell.angle_gamma   90.00
#
_symmetry.space_group_name_H-M   'P 1'
#
loop_
_entity.id
_entity.type
_entity.pdbx_description
1 polymer ?
#
loop_
_entity_poly.entity_id
_entity_poly.type
_entity_poly.pdbx_seq_one_letter_code
_entity_poly.pdbx_strand_id
1 'polypeptide(L)'
;MKDGKETKAPHVMLVSKRFNEVSKLVVSELVSRKGVAERAACIEKWAAIADICRCLQNYNGVLQICAALENSSIHRLKQTWQYVTKQSKQTVEKLLNLVTTNARFKNMREALHRCDPPCIPYLGMYLTDLSFIEEGTPNVTENGLINFCKMRMLAHVLMEVRRYHQAPYAIEQRQEVSI
;
A
#
# COMPACT_ATOMS: atom_id res chain seq x y z
N MET A 1 5.30 0.44 20.44
CA MET A 1 4.32 -0.44 19.76
C MET A 1 3.18 -0.69 20.73
N LYS A 2 1.90 -0.69 20.31
CA LYS A 2 0.77 -0.91 21.25
C LYS A 2 0.78 -2.35 21.78
N ASP A 3 0.68 -2.50 23.09
CA ASP A 3 0.69 -3.81 23.76
C ASP A 3 -0.54 -4.65 23.38
N GLY A 4 -0.32 -5.95 23.15
CA GLY A 4 -1.36 -6.88 22.76
C GLY A 4 -1.93 -6.67 21.36
N LYS A 5 -1.23 -5.97 20.46
CA LYS A 5 -1.72 -5.75 19.08
C LYS A 5 -2.03 -7.03 18.31
N GLU A 6 -1.26 -8.10 18.55
CA GLU A 6 -1.43 -9.40 17.88
C GLU A 6 -2.75 -10.07 18.31
N THR A 7 -3.19 -9.87 19.55
CA THR A 7 -4.45 -10.43 20.07
C THR A 7 -5.64 -9.50 19.81
N LYS A 8 -5.44 -8.18 19.90
CA LYS A 8 -6.51 -7.18 19.73
C LYS A 8 -6.86 -6.89 18.28
N ALA A 9 -5.92 -7.06 17.35
CA ALA A 9 -6.12 -6.73 15.93
C ALA A 9 -5.42 -7.74 14.97
N PRO A 10 -5.68 -9.05 15.09
CA PRO A 10 -4.96 -10.08 14.34
C PRO A 10 -5.05 -9.89 12.82
N HIS A 11 -6.21 -9.48 12.28
CA HIS A 11 -6.37 -9.27 10.84
C HIS A 11 -5.61 -8.04 10.32
N VAL A 12 -5.52 -6.97 11.10
CA VAL A 12 -4.69 -5.80 10.75
C VAL A 12 -3.22 -6.20 10.71
N MET A 13 -2.80 -7.03 11.68
CA MET A 13 -1.45 -7.57 11.71
C MET A 13 -1.16 -8.48 10.51
N LEU A 14 -2.11 -9.32 10.10
CA LEU A 14 -2.00 -10.16 8.90
C LEU A 14 -1.86 -9.32 7.62
N VAL A 15 -2.65 -8.25 7.45
CA VAL A 15 -2.52 -7.33 6.31
C VAL A 15 -1.14 -6.68 6.28
N SER A 16 -0.65 -6.20 7.42
CA SER A 16 0.69 -5.61 7.53
C SER A 16 1.79 -6.64 7.25
N LYS A 17 1.65 -7.86 7.74
CA LYS A 17 2.59 -8.96 7.47
C LYS A 17 2.64 -9.27 5.97
N ARG A 18 1.47 -9.44 5.33
CA ARG A 18 1.36 -9.71 3.89
C ARG A 18 1.99 -8.59 3.06
N PHE A 19 1.81 -7.33 3.47
CA PHE A 19 2.47 -6.20 2.83
C PHE A 19 4.00 -6.36 2.80
N ASN A 20 4.58 -6.69 3.94
CA ASN A 20 6.03 -6.87 4.05
C ASN A 20 6.51 -8.11 3.29
N GLU A 21 5.74 -9.20 3.29
CA GLU A 21 6.06 -10.42 2.55
C GLU A 21 6.11 -10.17 1.03
N VAL A 22 5.11 -9.47 0.47
CA VAL A 22 5.09 -9.14 -0.97
C VAL A 22 6.26 -8.24 -1.33
N SER A 23 6.52 -7.17 -0.56
CA SER A 23 7.66 -6.30 -0.83
C SER A 23 9.00 -7.05 -0.76
N LYS A 24 9.18 -7.92 0.22
CA LYS A 24 10.37 -8.78 0.34
C LYS A 24 10.49 -9.81 -0.77
N LEU A 25 9.38 -10.34 -1.28
CA LEU A 25 9.38 -11.25 -2.42
C LEU A 25 9.94 -10.55 -3.66
N VAL A 26 9.45 -9.34 -3.95
CA VAL A 26 9.94 -8.53 -5.09
C VAL A 26 11.43 -8.23 -4.95
N VAL A 27 11.88 -7.79 -3.76
CA VAL A 27 13.30 -7.54 -3.50
C VAL A 27 14.12 -8.81 -3.68
N SER A 28 13.68 -9.93 -3.08
CA SER A 28 14.38 -11.22 -3.15
C SER A 28 14.53 -11.73 -4.57
N GLU A 29 13.46 -11.66 -5.38
CA GLU A 29 13.47 -12.07 -6.78
C GLU A 29 14.43 -11.20 -7.61
N LEU A 30 14.51 -9.90 -7.32
CA LEU A 30 15.41 -8.98 -8.02
C LEU A 30 16.87 -9.25 -7.68
N VAL A 31 17.21 -9.37 -6.39
CA VAL A 31 18.61 -9.57 -5.96
C VAL A 31 19.13 -10.97 -6.27
N SER A 32 18.26 -11.96 -6.47
CA SER A 32 18.66 -13.33 -6.84
C SER A 32 19.09 -13.47 -8.30
N ARG A 33 18.80 -12.49 -9.18
CA ARG A 33 19.22 -12.54 -10.59
C ARG A 33 20.70 -12.17 -10.72
N LYS A 34 21.46 -13.03 -11.41
CA LYS A 34 22.92 -12.88 -11.56
C LYS A 34 23.27 -11.82 -12.61
N GLY A 35 22.57 -11.81 -13.74
CA GLY A 35 22.85 -10.90 -14.86
C GLY A 35 22.27 -9.50 -14.65
N VAL A 36 22.99 -8.47 -15.12
CA VAL A 36 22.49 -7.08 -15.15
C VAL A 36 21.24 -6.96 -16.01
N ALA A 37 21.24 -7.59 -17.19
CA ALA A 37 20.09 -7.62 -18.10
C ALA A 37 18.89 -8.36 -17.50
N GLU A 38 19.12 -9.50 -16.82
CA GLU A 38 18.06 -10.24 -16.13
C GLU A 38 17.43 -9.43 -15.00
N ARG A 39 18.26 -8.72 -14.20
CA ARG A 39 17.76 -7.82 -13.17
C ARG A 39 16.93 -6.69 -13.77
N ALA A 40 17.41 -6.07 -14.86
CA ALA A 40 16.67 -5.01 -15.55
C ALA A 40 15.31 -5.51 -16.05
N ALA A 41 15.26 -6.65 -16.73
CA ALA A 41 14.01 -7.27 -17.16
C ALA A 41 13.06 -7.59 -15.99
N CYS A 42 13.60 -8.00 -14.84
CA CYS A 42 12.81 -8.22 -13.63
C CYS A 42 12.23 -6.91 -13.07
N ILE A 43 12.98 -5.80 -13.09
CA ILE A 43 12.46 -4.48 -12.71
C ILE A 43 11.32 -4.07 -13.64
N GLU A 44 11.49 -4.26 -14.95
CA GLU A 44 10.47 -3.92 -15.96
C GLU A 44 9.19 -4.74 -15.79
N LYS A 45 9.33 -6.04 -15.53
CA LYS A 45 8.21 -6.92 -15.18
C LYS A 45 7.43 -6.37 -13.98
N TRP A 46 8.13 -6.05 -12.88
CA TRP A 46 7.47 -5.54 -11.68
C TRP A 46 6.88 -4.14 -11.85
N ALA A 47 7.50 -3.28 -12.66
CA ALA A 47 6.93 -1.99 -13.05
C ALA A 47 5.61 -2.16 -13.83
N ALA A 48 5.56 -3.11 -14.77
CA ALA A 48 4.34 -3.44 -15.50
C ALA A 48 3.25 -4.02 -14.57
N ILE A 49 3.61 -4.93 -13.67
CA ILE A 49 2.68 -5.47 -12.66
C ILE A 49 2.12 -4.36 -11.77
N ALA A 50 2.96 -3.41 -11.33
CA ALA A 50 2.52 -2.29 -10.52
C ALA A 50 1.57 -1.35 -11.28
N ASP A 51 1.80 -1.10 -12.57
CA ASP A 51 0.84 -0.32 -13.38
C ASP A 51 -0.47 -1.07 -13.60
N ILE A 52 -0.44 -2.41 -13.75
CA ILE A 52 -1.65 -3.23 -13.77
C ILE A 52 -2.39 -3.12 -12.42
N CYS A 53 -1.69 -3.20 -11.28
CA CYS A 53 -2.29 -2.95 -9.97
C CYS A 53 -2.95 -1.58 -9.89
N ARG A 54 -2.33 -0.53 -10.45
CA ARG A 54 -2.93 0.81 -10.52
C ARG A 54 -4.20 0.81 -11.36
N CYS A 55 -4.20 0.18 -12.54
CA CYS A 55 -5.39 0.06 -13.39
C CYS A 55 -6.52 -0.70 -12.69
N LEU A 56 -6.18 -1.72 -11.89
CA LEU A 56 -7.10 -2.47 -11.05
C LEU A 56 -7.45 -1.75 -9.74
N GLN A 57 -7.01 -0.50 -9.52
CA GLN A 57 -7.29 0.25 -8.29
C GLN A 57 -6.81 -0.49 -7.01
N ASN A 58 -5.79 -1.34 -7.14
CA ASN A 58 -5.09 -1.99 -6.04
C ASN A 58 -3.88 -1.13 -5.64
N TYR A 59 -4.16 -0.02 -4.95
CA TYR A 59 -3.13 0.92 -4.49
C TYR A 59 -2.20 0.32 -3.44
N ASN A 60 -2.69 -0.65 -2.65
CA ASN A 60 -1.83 -1.41 -1.75
C ASN A 60 -0.74 -2.19 -2.52
N GLY A 61 -1.10 -2.84 -3.63
CA GLY A 61 -0.16 -3.54 -4.50
C GLY A 61 0.84 -2.60 -5.18
N VAL A 62 0.38 -1.44 -5.65
CA VAL A 62 1.28 -0.39 -6.18
C VAL A 62 2.33 -0.01 -5.14
N LEU A 63 1.90 0.29 -3.91
CA LEU A 63 2.80 0.70 -2.84
C LEU A 63 3.76 -0.42 -2.42
N GLN A 64 3.31 -1.68 -2.37
CA GLN A 64 4.18 -2.83 -2.06
C GLN A 64 5.36 -2.95 -3.04
N ILE A 65 5.07 -2.83 -4.34
CA ILE A 65 6.08 -2.94 -5.40
C ILE A 65 6.96 -1.69 -5.43
N CYS A 66 6.39 -0.49 -5.32
CA CYS A 66 7.16 0.75 -5.21
C CYS A 66 8.11 0.74 -4.01
N ALA A 67 7.66 0.27 -2.85
CA ALA A 67 8.51 0.13 -1.66
C ALA A 67 9.66 -0.88 -1.87
N ALA A 68 9.43 -1.93 -2.67
CA ALA A 68 10.48 -2.87 -3.04
C ALA A 68 11.52 -2.25 -4.00
N LEU A 69 11.08 -1.45 -4.97
CA LEU A 69 11.97 -0.77 -5.92
C LEU A 69 12.79 0.35 -5.26
N GLU A 70 12.21 1.05 -4.30
CA GLU A 70 12.88 2.06 -3.46
C GLU A 70 13.71 1.44 -2.33
N ASN A 71 13.64 0.12 -2.13
CA ASN A 71 14.50 -0.55 -1.16
C ASN A 71 15.96 -0.26 -1.51
N SER A 72 16.76 0.07 -0.49
CA SER A 72 18.18 0.43 -0.67
C SER A 72 18.98 -0.64 -1.43
N SER A 73 18.55 -1.91 -1.36
CA SER A 73 19.17 -3.01 -2.10
C SER A 73 18.91 -3.04 -3.59
N ILE A 74 17.84 -2.38 -4.04
CA ILE A 74 17.49 -2.25 -5.45
C ILE A 74 17.87 -0.86 -5.96
N HIS A 75 17.53 0.20 -5.22
CA HIS A 75 17.77 1.59 -5.62
C HIS A 75 19.26 1.91 -5.83
N ARG A 76 20.17 1.22 -5.12
CA ARG A 76 21.62 1.39 -5.28
C ARG A 76 22.20 0.77 -6.56
N LEU A 77 21.47 -0.10 -7.26
CA LEU A 77 21.98 -0.86 -8.42
C LEU A 77 22.07 -0.01 -9.69
N LYS A 78 22.87 1.07 -9.67
CA LYS A 78 22.89 2.09 -10.74
C LYS A 78 23.15 1.53 -12.13
N GLN A 79 24.04 0.56 -12.27
CA GLN A 79 24.29 -0.14 -13.54
C GLN A 79 23.06 -0.91 -14.04
N THR A 80 22.29 -1.54 -13.15
CA THR A 80 21.05 -2.23 -13.54
C THR A 80 20.01 -1.22 -14.00
N TRP A 81 19.84 -0.11 -13.28
CA TRP A 81 18.93 0.95 -13.69
C TRP A 81 19.30 1.55 -15.04
N GLN A 82 20.56 1.61 -15.44
CA GLN A 82 20.94 2.06 -16.80
C GLN A 82 20.35 1.16 -17.90
N TYR A 83 20.22 -0.15 -17.66
CA TYR A 83 19.68 -1.13 -18.61
C TYR A 83 18.13 -1.13 -18.66
N VAL A 84 17.47 -0.57 -17.65
CA VAL A 84 16.02 -0.43 -17.65
C VAL A 84 15.61 0.62 -18.69
N THR A 85 14.64 0.27 -19.53
CA THR A 85 14.07 1.12 -20.56
C THR A 85 13.55 2.46 -19.99
N LYS A 86 13.65 3.51 -20.82
CA LYS A 86 13.15 4.85 -20.46
C LYS A 86 11.66 4.82 -20.11
N GLN A 87 10.87 4.05 -20.84
CA GLN A 87 9.44 3.90 -20.60
C GLN A 87 9.16 3.31 -19.21
N SER A 88 9.83 2.21 -18.85
CA SER A 88 9.64 1.57 -17.54
C SER A 88 10.07 2.46 -16.39
N LYS A 89 11.16 3.23 -16.53
CA LYS A 89 11.57 4.25 -15.55
C LYS A 89 10.48 5.30 -15.33
N GLN A 90 9.91 5.84 -16.41
CA GLN A 90 8.82 6.80 -16.33
C GLN A 90 7.58 6.21 -15.66
N THR A 91 7.27 4.94 -15.91
CA THR A 91 6.19 4.23 -15.21
C THR A 91 6.48 4.16 -13.71
N VAL A 92 7.68 3.74 -13.31
CA VAL A 92 8.09 3.69 -11.89
C VAL A 92 8.00 5.06 -11.23
N GLU A 93 8.52 6.12 -11.86
CA GLU A 93 8.45 7.50 -11.35
C GLU A 93 6.99 7.96 -11.14
N LYS A 94 6.11 7.71 -12.11
CA LYS A 94 4.68 8.03 -11.99
C LYS A 94 4.02 7.30 -10.83
N LEU A 95 4.32 6.01 -10.67
CA LEU A 95 3.77 5.20 -9.59
C LEU A 95 4.30 5.63 -8.22
N LEU A 96 5.59 5.97 -8.12
CA LEU A 96 6.19 6.53 -6.89
C LEU A 96 5.55 7.87 -6.50
N ASN A 97 5.27 8.74 -7.47
CA ASN A 97 4.56 9.99 -7.21
C ASN A 97 3.11 9.74 -6.76
N LEU A 98 2.43 8.72 -7.29
CA LEU A 98 1.09 8.35 -6.85
C LEU A 98 1.05 7.93 -5.37
N VAL A 99 2.02 7.11 -4.94
CA VAL A 99 2.03 6.51 -3.59
C VAL A 99 2.95 7.22 -2.59
N THR A 100 3.46 8.40 -2.94
CA THR A 100 4.31 9.20 -2.06
C THR A 100 3.65 9.48 -0.70
N THR A 101 4.45 9.50 0.36
CA THR A 101 3.98 9.81 1.72
C THR A 101 3.75 11.30 1.93
N ASN A 102 4.16 12.16 0.98
CA ASN A 102 4.01 13.61 1.05
C ASN A 102 2.56 14.02 1.35
N ALA A 103 2.40 14.99 2.26
CA ALA A 103 1.11 15.48 2.72
C ALA A 103 0.15 14.34 3.16
N ARG A 104 0.69 13.31 3.82
CA ARG A 104 -0.04 12.11 4.29
C ARG A 104 -0.71 11.35 3.16
N PHE A 105 0.04 11.05 2.10
CA PHE A 105 -0.46 10.33 0.91
C PHE A 105 -1.50 11.10 0.09
N LYS A 106 -1.34 12.42 -0.08
CA LYS A 106 -2.31 13.28 -0.79
C LYS A 106 -2.74 12.70 -2.14
N ASN A 107 -1.80 12.32 -3.01
CA ASN A 107 -2.10 11.84 -4.36
C ASN A 107 -2.89 10.52 -4.34
N MET A 108 -2.51 9.58 -3.46
CA MET A 108 -3.22 8.31 -3.30
C MET A 108 -4.62 8.52 -2.71
N ARG A 109 -4.79 9.44 -1.75
CA ARG A 109 -6.11 9.80 -1.20
C ARG A 109 -7.04 10.35 -2.26
N GLU A 110 -6.55 11.29 -3.07
CA GLU A 110 -7.34 11.85 -4.16
C GLU A 110 -7.72 10.79 -5.21
N ALA A 111 -6.80 9.85 -5.51
CA ALA A 111 -7.09 8.72 -6.40
C ALA A 111 -8.18 7.80 -5.82
N LEU A 112 -8.08 7.47 -4.53
CA LEU A 112 -9.09 6.66 -3.81
C LEU A 112 -10.45 7.36 -3.76
N HIS A 113 -10.49 8.67 -3.55
CA HIS A 113 -11.76 9.41 -3.47
C HIS A 113 -12.52 9.40 -4.81
N ARG A 114 -11.80 9.36 -5.94
CA ARG A 114 -12.35 9.30 -7.30
C ARG A 114 -12.62 7.86 -7.78
N CYS A 115 -12.38 6.86 -6.93
CA CYS A 115 -12.45 5.46 -7.26
C CYS A 115 -13.77 4.84 -6.79
N ASP A 116 -14.36 3.98 -7.63
CA ASP A 116 -15.46 3.10 -7.25
C ASP A 116 -14.95 1.66 -7.08
N PRO A 117 -15.46 0.88 -6.10
CA PRO A 117 -15.07 -0.52 -5.92
C PRO A 117 -15.29 -1.37 -7.19
N PRO A 118 -14.49 -2.44 -7.41
CA PRO A 118 -13.52 -3.05 -6.49
C PRO A 118 -12.19 -2.30 -6.41
N CYS A 119 -11.71 -2.06 -5.19
CA CYS A 119 -10.49 -1.29 -4.94
C CYS A 119 -9.80 -1.77 -3.65
N ILE A 120 -8.47 -1.76 -3.60
CA ILE A 120 -7.71 -2.11 -2.39
C ILE A 120 -6.85 -0.91 -1.96
N PRO A 121 -7.25 -0.17 -0.91
CA PRO A 121 -6.44 0.92 -0.40
C PRO A 121 -5.26 0.42 0.45
N TYR A 122 -4.26 1.28 0.65
CA TYR A 122 -3.25 1.05 1.67
C TYR A 122 -3.82 1.31 3.07
N LEU A 123 -4.02 0.25 3.86
CA LEU A 123 -4.63 0.31 5.19
C LEU A 123 -3.86 1.21 6.18
N GLY A 124 -2.53 1.27 6.07
CA GLY A 124 -1.69 2.06 6.98
C GLY A 124 -2.05 3.54 6.99
N MET A 125 -2.53 4.08 5.87
CA MET A 125 -2.99 5.46 5.77
C MET A 125 -4.17 5.75 6.71
N TYR A 126 -5.18 4.87 6.71
CA TYR A 126 -6.35 5.00 7.59
C TYR A 126 -6.01 4.69 9.05
N LEU A 127 -5.07 3.79 9.32
CA LEU A 127 -4.58 3.54 10.68
C LEU A 127 -3.88 4.77 11.27
N THR A 128 -3.16 5.54 10.45
CA THR A 128 -2.59 6.83 10.87
C THR A 128 -3.69 7.84 11.20
N ASP A 129 -4.75 7.92 10.39
CA ASP A 129 -5.87 8.84 10.66
C ASP A 129 -6.60 8.47 11.96
N LEU A 130 -6.89 7.18 12.17
CA LEU A 130 -7.48 6.68 13.41
C LEU A 130 -6.60 6.99 14.62
N SER A 131 -5.28 6.79 14.49
CA SER A 131 -4.34 7.10 15.59
C SER A 131 -4.33 8.58 15.92
N PHE A 132 -4.37 9.45 14.89
CA PHE A 132 -4.42 10.90 15.08
C PHE A 132 -5.70 11.35 15.78
N ILE A 133 -6.86 10.77 15.43
CA ILE A 133 -8.14 11.05 16.10
C ILE A 133 -8.10 10.55 17.56
N GLU A 134 -7.54 9.37 17.79
CA GLU A 134 -7.44 8.79 19.13
C GLU A 134 -6.58 9.63 20.07
N GLU A 135 -5.43 10.11 19.61
CA GLU A 135 -4.48 10.90 20.38
C GLU A 135 -4.91 12.37 20.50
N GLY A 136 -5.55 12.91 19.48
CA GLY A 136 -5.94 14.33 19.41
C GLY A 136 -7.31 14.66 19.98
N THR A 137 -8.14 13.68 20.35
CA THR A 137 -9.50 13.92 20.85
C THR A 137 -9.85 13.00 22.03
N PRO A 138 -10.30 13.54 23.18
CA PRO A 138 -10.64 12.72 24.34
C PRO A 138 -11.94 11.95 24.13
N ASN A 139 -12.04 10.75 24.73
CA ASN A 139 -13.24 9.90 24.68
C ASN A 139 -14.42 10.47 25.46
N VAL A 140 -14.13 11.29 26.47
CA VAL A 140 -15.10 11.86 27.40
C VAL A 140 -14.91 13.37 27.40
N THR A 141 -15.99 14.13 27.42
CA THR A 141 -15.97 15.58 27.54
C THR A 141 -15.60 16.01 28.96
N GLU A 142 -15.30 17.28 29.16
CA GLU A 142 -15.00 17.84 30.49
C GLU A 142 -16.15 17.62 31.50
N ASN A 143 -17.38 17.48 31.01
CA ASN A 143 -18.58 17.23 31.82
C ASN A 143 -18.82 15.74 32.10
N GLY A 144 -17.88 14.86 31.79
CA GLY A 144 -18.02 13.41 32.03
C GLY A 144 -18.92 12.67 31.03
N LEU A 145 -19.31 13.30 29.92
CA LEU A 145 -20.18 12.70 28.90
C LEU A 145 -19.36 12.07 27.75
N ILE A 146 -19.91 11.07 27.06
CA ILE A 146 -19.26 10.50 25.86
C ILE A 146 -19.07 11.60 24.80
N ASN A 147 -17.86 11.69 24.26
CA ASN A 147 -17.56 12.62 23.18
C ASN A 147 -18.03 12.06 21.83
N PHE A 148 -19.29 12.34 21.47
CA PHE A 148 -19.87 11.92 20.20
C PHE A 148 -19.19 12.54 18.98
N CYS A 149 -18.51 13.70 19.12
CA CYS A 149 -17.73 14.26 18.02
C CYS A 149 -16.57 13.32 17.64
N LYS A 150 -15.83 12.80 18.63
CA LYS A 150 -14.80 11.78 18.39
C LYS A 150 -15.39 10.53 17.73
N MET A 151 -16.51 10.04 18.25
CA MET A 151 -17.16 8.83 17.71
C MET A 151 -17.55 8.99 16.24
N ARG A 152 -18.06 10.16 15.85
CA ARG A 152 -18.37 10.46 14.44
C ARG A 152 -17.13 10.53 13.57
N MET A 153 -16.03 11.11 14.05
CA MET A 153 -14.77 11.16 13.31
C MET A 153 -14.21 9.76 13.05
N LEU A 154 -14.19 8.89 14.08
CA LEU A 154 -13.79 7.49 13.92
C LEU A 154 -14.70 6.73 12.97
N ALA A 155 -16.02 6.87 13.13
CA ALA A 155 -17.00 6.23 12.27
C ALA A 155 -16.83 6.64 10.80
N HIS A 156 -16.53 7.92 10.53
CA HIS A 156 -16.29 8.39 9.17
C HIS A 156 -15.14 7.63 8.49
N VAL A 157 -13.99 7.51 9.16
CA VAL A 157 -12.83 6.76 8.64
C VAL A 157 -13.17 5.28 8.41
N LEU A 158 -13.88 4.65 9.36
CA LEU A 158 -14.27 3.25 9.25
C LEU A 158 -15.26 3.00 8.10
N MET A 159 -16.18 3.94 7.85
CA MET A 159 -17.11 3.86 6.73
C MET A 159 -16.40 3.94 5.38
N GLU A 160 -15.38 4.80 5.26
CA GLU A 160 -14.55 4.85 4.05
C GLU A 160 -13.83 3.51 3.81
N VAL A 161 -13.20 2.93 4.84
CA VAL A 161 -12.54 1.62 4.72
C VAL A 161 -13.55 0.55 4.33
N ARG A 162 -14.75 0.57 4.91
CA ARG A 162 -15.82 -0.40 4.62
C ARG A 162 -16.30 -0.32 3.16
N ARG A 163 -16.37 0.89 2.56
CA ARG A 163 -16.77 1.07 1.14
C ARG A 163 -15.98 0.15 0.20
N TYR A 164 -14.67 0.04 0.41
CA TYR A 164 -13.79 -0.74 -0.46
C TYR A 164 -13.89 -2.26 -0.25
N HIS A 165 -14.48 -2.72 0.85
CA HIS A 165 -14.69 -4.14 1.13
C HIS A 165 -16.00 -4.70 0.55
N GLN A 166 -16.85 -3.85 -0.04
CA GLN A 166 -18.21 -4.25 -0.44
C GLN A 166 -18.27 -4.98 -1.79
N ALA A 167 -17.28 -4.80 -2.67
CA ALA A 167 -17.25 -5.44 -3.99
C ALA A 167 -15.97 -6.26 -4.16
N PRO A 168 -16.07 -7.58 -4.42
CA PRO A 168 -14.92 -8.39 -4.78
C PRO A 168 -14.45 -8.08 -6.20
N TYR A 169 -13.20 -8.40 -6.51
CA TYR A 169 -12.73 -8.41 -7.89
C TYR A 169 -13.35 -9.57 -8.66
N ALA A 170 -13.82 -9.31 -9.88
CA ALA A 170 -14.25 -10.34 -10.83
C ALA A 170 -13.03 -11.00 -11.51
N ILE A 171 -12.15 -11.60 -10.71
CA ILE A 171 -10.92 -12.26 -11.15
C ILE A 171 -10.96 -13.70 -10.66
N GLU A 172 -10.83 -14.65 -11.60
CA GLU A 172 -10.73 -16.06 -11.27
C GLU A 172 -9.38 -16.37 -10.62
N GLN A 173 -9.42 -17.06 -9.47
CA GLN A 173 -8.21 -17.46 -8.78
C GLN A 173 -7.54 -18.63 -9.50
N ARG A 174 -6.29 -18.46 -9.90
CA ARG A 174 -5.47 -19.54 -10.47
C ARG A 174 -4.55 -20.13 -9.41
N GLN A 175 -4.70 -21.43 -9.13
CA GLN A 175 -3.92 -22.12 -8.09
C GLN A 175 -2.41 -22.10 -8.37
N GLU A 176 -2.01 -22.12 -9.64
CA GLU A 176 -0.61 -22.07 -10.10
C GLU A 176 0.14 -20.80 -9.67
N VAL A 177 -0.59 -19.72 -9.36
CA VAL A 177 -0.03 -18.39 -9.05
C VAL A 177 -0.26 -18.00 -7.57
N SER A 178 -0.64 -18.96 -6.72
CA SER A 178 -0.88 -18.69 -5.30
C SER A 178 0.45 -18.58 -4.53
N ILE A 179 0.70 -17.40 -3.95
CA ILE A 179 1.89 -17.08 -3.12
C ILE A 179 1.59 -17.26 -1.64
#